data_AF-A0A926IMQ2-F1
#
_entry.id   AF-A0A926IMQ2-F1
#
_cell.length_a   1.000
_cell.length_b   1.000
_cell.length_c   1.000
_cell.angle_alpha   90.00
_cell.angle_beta   90.00
_cell.angle_gamma   90.00
#
_symmetry.space_group_name_H-M   'P 1'
#
loop_
_entity.id
_entity.type
_entity.pdbx_description
1 polymer ?
#
loop_
_entity_poly.entity_id
_entity_poly.type
_entity_poly.pdbx_seq_one_letter_code
_entity_poly.pdbx_strand_id
1 'polypeptide(L)' 'METAQITRLVEKYGDMLLKISYTYLKSRADAEDAVQEIFMRVIEKSPQWTDENHCRNWLIRSAVNVCKNKLKSF' A
#
# COMPACT_ATOMS: atom_id res chain seq x y z
N MET A 1 -8.52 1.81 -13.36
CA MET A 1 -7.32 0.99 -13.65
C MET A 1 -7.75 -0.41 -14.08
N GLU A 2 -7.03 -1.06 -14.99
CA GLU A 2 -7.36 -2.44 -15.43
C GLU A 2 -6.98 -3.47 -14.35
N THR A 3 -7.78 -4.51 -14.15
CA THR A 3 -7.57 -5.54 -13.11
C THR A 3 -6.18 -6.19 -13.20
N ALA A 4 -5.71 -6.48 -14.42
CA ALA A 4 -4.40 -7.07 -14.64
C ALA A 4 -3.24 -6.18 -14.16
N GLN A 5 -3.40 -4.85 -14.22
CA GLN A 5 -2.39 -3.93 -13.71
C GLN A 5 -2.33 -3.95 -12.19
N ILE A 6 -3.48 -4.01 -11.51
CA ILE A 6 -3.54 -4.13 -10.04
C ILE A 6 -2.89 -5.43 -9.58
N THR A 7 -3.21 -6.57 -10.23
CA THR A 7 -2.61 -7.86 -9.89
C THR A 7 -1.08 -7.79 -9.95
N ARG A 8 -0.50 -7.19 -11.01
CA ARG A 8 0.95 -7.01 -11.12
C ARG A 8 1.54 -6.15 -10.01
N LEU A 9 0.84 -5.10 -9.58
CA LEU A 9 1.29 -4.25 -8.48
C LEU A 9 1.25 -5.00 -7.14
N VAL A 10 0.20 -5.81 -6.92
CA VAL A 10 0.07 -6.67 -5.72
C VAL A 10 1.20 -7.68 -5.68
N GLU A 11 1.45 -8.40 -6.78
CA GLU A 11 2.53 -9.38 -6.87
C GLU A 11 3.92 -8.73 -6.66
N LYS A 12 4.13 -7.53 -7.21
CA LYS A 12 5.42 -6.85 -7.15
C LYS A 12 5.71 -6.17 -5.82
N TYR A 13 4.71 -5.57 -5.19
CA TYR A 13 4.89 -4.71 -4.01
C TYR A 13 4.18 -5.19 -2.75
N GLY A 14 3.31 -6.19 -2.82
CA GLY A 14 2.54 -6.69 -1.69
C GLY A 14 3.41 -7.07 -0.50
N ASP A 15 4.44 -7.90 -0.70
CA ASP A 15 5.38 -8.31 0.35
C ASP A 15 6.14 -7.13 0.96
N MET A 16 6.54 -6.17 0.12
CA MET A 16 7.24 -4.97 0.59
C MET A 16 6.32 -4.13 1.48
N LEU A 17 5.08 -3.91 1.04
CA LEU A 17 4.11 -3.12 1.78
C LEU A 17 3.70 -3.84 3.07
N LEU A 18 3.53 -5.16 3.06
CA LEU A 18 3.24 -5.95 4.25
C LEU A 18 4.35 -5.83 5.29
N LYS A 19 5.62 -5.97 4.87
CA LYS A 19 6.77 -5.79 5.77
C LYS A 19 6.80 -4.38 6.37
N ILE A 20 6.59 -3.34 5.55
CA ILE A 20 6.55 -1.95 6.03
C ILE A 20 5.40 -1.81 7.05
N SER A 21 4.18 -2.17 6.68
CA SER A 21 3.01 -2.03 7.56
C SER A 21 3.17 -2.78 8.88
N TYR A 22 3.72 -4.00 8.83
CA TYR A 22 3.99 -4.79 10.03
C TYR A 22 5.00 -4.11 10.98
N THR A 23 6.00 -3.40 10.45
CA THR A 23 6.94 -2.67 11.31
C THR A 23 6.27 -1.56 12.12
N TYR A 24 5.19 -0.96 11.61
CA TYR A 24 4.38 0.04 12.32
C TYR A 24 3.32 -0.57 13.22
N LEU A 25 2.55 -1.54 12.72
CA LEU A 25 1.31 -2.01 13.37
C LEU A 25 1.52 -3.20 14.30
N LYS A 26 2.63 -3.94 14.16
CA LYS A 26 2.99 -5.12 14.99
C LYS A 26 1.92 -6.23 15.05
N SER A 27 0.96 -6.19 14.14
CA SER A 27 -0.13 -7.14 13.99
C SER A 27 -0.20 -7.54 12.52
N ARG A 28 -0.23 -8.85 12.26
CA ARG A 28 -0.29 -9.36 10.89
C ARG A 28 -1.62 -8.97 10.22
N ALA A 29 -2.72 -9.13 10.93
CA ALA A 29 -4.06 -8.79 10.43
C ALA A 29 -4.14 -7.29 10.08
N ASP A 30 -3.73 -6.40 10.99
CA ASP A 30 -3.76 -4.96 10.73
C ASP A 30 -2.84 -4.55 9.59
N ALA A 31 -1.71 -5.23 9.42
CA ALA A 31 -0.79 -5.00 8.32
C ALA A 31 -1.37 -5.45 6.97
N GLU A 32 -2.05 -6.61 6.93
CA GLU A 32 -2.76 -7.10 5.73
C GLU A 32 -3.91 -6.15 5.36
N ASP A 33 -4.68 -5.68 6.35
CA ASP A 33 -5.74 -4.68 6.14
C ASP A 33 -5.18 -3.34 5.61
N ALA A 34 -4.05 -2.88 6.15
CA ALA A 34 -3.37 -1.69 5.65
C ALA A 34 -2.92 -1.86 4.19
N VAL A 35 -2.39 -3.03 3.82
CA VAL A 35 -2.01 -3.34 2.42
C VAL A 35 -3.22 -3.28 1.51
N GLN A 36 -4.35 -3.87 1.91
CA GLN A 36 -5.59 -3.79 1.15
C GLN A 36 -6.05 -2.34 0.96
N GLU A 37 -6.04 -1.53 2.02
CA GLU A 37 -6.42 -0.11 1.95
C GLU A 37 -5.52 0.68 0.99
N ILE A 38 -4.21 0.40 0.96
CA ILE A 38 -3.28 1.05 0.02
C ILE A 38 -3.67 0.73 -1.43
N PHE A 39 -3.96 -0.52 -1.75
CA PHE A 39 -4.36 -0.91 -3.11
C PHE A 39 -5.76 -0.41 -3.47
N MET A 40 -6.69 -0.33 -2.52
CA MET A 40 -7.98 0.35 -2.72
C MET A 40 -7.76 1.82 -3.13
N ARG A 41 -6.86 2.54 -2.44
CA ARG A 41 -6.50 3.92 -2.83
C ARG A 41 -5.86 4.00 -4.22
N VAL A 42 -5.10 2.99 -4.65
CA VAL A 42 -4.56 2.93 -6.02
C VAL A 42 -5.69 2.81 -7.04
N ILE A 43 -6.68 1.95 -6.78
CA ILE A 43 -7.84 1.76 -7.67
C ILE A 43 -8.64 3.06 -7.75
N GLU A 44 -9.02 3.62 -6.61
CA GLU A 44 -9.85 4.82 -6.51
C GLU A 44 -9.20 6.05 -7.14
N LYS A 45 -7.92 6.28 -6.83
CA LYS A 45 -7.21 7.49 -7.30
C LYS A 45 -6.61 7.32 -8.70
N SER A 46 -6.44 6.08 -9.15
CA SER A 46 -5.83 5.73 -10.44
C SER A 46 -4.62 6.63 -10.81
N PRO A 47 -3.59 6.70 -9.93
CA PRO A 47 -2.47 7.62 -10.12
C PRO A 47 -1.69 7.31 -11.40
N GLN A 48 -1.24 8.37 -12.06
CA GLN A 48 -0.34 8.27 -13.22
C GLN A 48 1.10 8.33 -12.73
N TRP A 49 1.83 7.23 -12.87
CA TRP A 49 3.26 7.17 -12.52
C TRP A 49 4.12 7.35 -13.76
N THR A 50 5.19 8.12 -13.61
CA THR A 50 6.16 8.41 -14.68
C THR A 50 7.13 7.25 -14.89
N ASP A 51 7.43 6.52 -13.81
CA ASP A 51 8.39 5.43 -13.79
C ASP A 51 8.15 4.54 -12.55
N GLU A 52 8.92 3.46 -12.48
CA GLU A 52 8.83 2.49 -11.40
C GLU A 52 9.19 3.07 -10.01
N ASN A 53 10.17 3.97 -9.94
CA ASN A 53 10.59 4.58 -8.69
C ASN A 53 9.50 5.52 -8.17
N HIS A 54 8.83 6.26 -9.05
CA HIS A 54 7.69 7.09 -8.69
C HIS A 54 6.55 6.22 -8.12
N CYS A 55 6.21 5.11 -8.78
CA CYS A 55 5.21 4.15 -8.27
C CYS A 55 5.60 3.63 -6.87
N ARG A 56 6.82 3.13 -6.72
CA ARG A 56 7.34 2.60 -5.45
C ARG A 56 7.29 3.65 -4.34
N ASN A 57 7.74 4.88 -4.62
CA ASN A 57 7.75 5.98 -3.65
C ASN A 57 6.34 6.39 -3.24
N TRP A 58 5.39 6.39 -4.17
CA TRP A 58 3.99 6.66 -3.87
C TRP A 58 3.42 5.59 -2.93
N LEU A 59 3.66 4.31 -3.23
CA LEU A 59 3.17 3.19 -2.42
C LEU A 59 3.75 3.20 -0.99
N ILE A 60 5.05 3.47 -0.84
CA ILE A 60 5.70 3.57 0.48
C ILE A 60 5.10 4.72 1.29
N ARG A 61 4.93 5.90 0.69
CA ARG A 61 4.31 7.05 1.36
C ARG A 61 2.87 6.74 1.78
N SER A 62 2.11 6.08 0.92
CA SER A 62 0.76 5.63 1.23
C SER A 62 0.75 4.65 2.41
N ALA A 63 1.67 3.68 2.45
CA ALA A 63 1.80 2.74 3.57
C ALA A 63 2.05 3.44 4.91
N VAL A 64 3.02 4.36 4.93
CA VAL A 64 3.33 5.15 6.13
C VAL A 64 2.13 5.96 6.58
N ASN A 65 1.40 6.59 5.66
CA ASN A 65 0.23 7.40 5.99
C ASN A 65 -0.94 6.55 6.51
N VAL A 66 -1.23 5.41 5.88
CA VAL A 66 -2.27 4.46 6.33
C VAL A 66 -1.96 3.96 7.73
N CYS A 67 -0.73 3.49 7.98
CA CYS A 67 -0.35 2.96 9.29
C CYS A 67 -0.41 4.03 10.38
N LYS A 68 0.10 5.24 10.11
CA LYS A 68 0.03 6.35 11.06
C LYS A 68 -1.41 6.77 11.36
N ASN A 69 -2.32 6.70 10.38
CA ASN A 69 -3.73 7.00 10.61
C ASN A 69 -4.38 5.93 11.48
N LYS A 70 -4.17 4.64 11.18
CA LYS A 70 -4.67 3.53 12.01
C LYS A 70 -4.20 3.68 13.48
N LEU A 71 -2.91 3.96 13.70
CA LEU A 71 -2.34 4.18 15.04
C LEU A 71 -2.93 5.38 15.79
N LYS A 72 -3.44 6.41 15.09
CA LYS A 72 -4.10 7.57 15.71
C LYS A 72 -5.58 7.32 16.02
N SER A 73 -6.17 6.31 15.41
CA SER A 73 -7.59 5.94 15.59
C SER A 73 -7.80 4.95 16.74
N PHE A 74 -6.74 4.55 17.43
CA PHE A 74 -6.76 3.84 18.71
C PHE A 74 -6.57 4.83 19.86
#